data_AF-A0A6V7VQZ6-F1
#
_entry.id   AF-A0A6V7VQZ6-F1
#
_cell.length_a   1.000
_cell.length_b   1.000
_cell.length_c   1.000
_cell.angle_alpha   90.00
_cell.angle_beta   90.00
_cell.angle_gamma   90.00
#
_symmetry.space_group_name_H-M   'P 1'
#
loop_
_entity.id
_entity.type
_entity.pdbx_description
1 polymer ?
#
loop_
_entity_poly.entity_id
_entity_poly.type
_entity_poly.pdbx_seq_one_letter_code
_entity_poly.pdbx_strand_id
1 'polypeptide(L)'
;MVWGIPLVSYPSKDDFTVHSFLLKNFSNDSTYRPCPQPFHFATSSPQRLPKFDLKFSETCIFSINSTEAIKLTINRDNKTSFGVKVLETGNFPDSYAKDKEGQLAKVEGWYSPFQSFPLTVTSRSKSVSVLISSSDIDHSITPYAIEFVAVKPCKCFPNNLTVSRGQPLNLLSQGFPFGYCSNLNCFTEISLENPLNTSDYVESLQIQFNSFQTDINLEPLSLQIPFGEEKRELISIQKSTTTSLLN
;
A
#
# COMPACT_ATOMS: atom_id res chain seq x y z
N MET A 1 -29.17 -21.70 -26.79
CA MET A 1 -28.10 -20.68 -26.67
C MET A 1 -28.43 -19.87 -25.43
N VAL A 2 -27.80 -20.21 -24.30
CA VAL A 2 -28.14 -19.71 -22.96
C VAL A 2 -27.01 -18.81 -22.50
N TRP A 3 -27.33 -17.55 -22.22
CA TRP A 3 -26.42 -16.61 -21.57
C TRP A 3 -26.45 -16.86 -20.06
N GLY A 4 -25.32 -17.33 -19.52
CA GLY A 4 -25.12 -17.44 -18.07
C GLY A 4 -24.73 -16.08 -17.50
N ILE A 5 -25.53 -15.57 -16.56
CA ILE A 5 -25.17 -14.44 -15.72
C ILE A 5 -24.07 -14.92 -14.76
N PRO A 6 -22.89 -14.28 -14.70
CA PRO A 6 -21.91 -14.64 -13.69
C PRO A 6 -22.49 -14.28 -12.32
N LEU A 7 -22.72 -15.30 -11.49
CA LEU A 7 -22.99 -15.12 -10.07
C LEU A 7 -21.75 -14.49 -9.44
N VAL A 8 -21.82 -13.18 -9.19
CA VAL A 8 -20.88 -12.50 -8.30
C VAL A 8 -21.07 -13.13 -6.93
N SER A 9 -20.09 -13.92 -6.48
CA SER A 9 -20.08 -14.44 -5.12
C SER A 9 -20.06 -13.26 -4.15
N TYR A 10 -21.11 -13.11 -3.36
CA TYR A 10 -21.13 -12.15 -2.27
C TYR A 10 -19.98 -12.45 -1.29
N PRO A 11 -19.31 -11.43 -0.74
CA PRO A 11 -18.25 -11.64 0.24
C PRO A 11 -18.79 -12.39 1.47
N SER A 12 -17.95 -13.24 2.06
CA SER A 12 -18.28 -14.01 3.26
C SER A 12 -18.70 -13.10 4.41
N LYS A 13 -19.51 -13.63 5.36
CA LYS A 13 -20.03 -12.91 6.53
C LYS A 13 -19.00 -12.08 7.30
N ASP A 14 -17.72 -12.45 7.27
CA ASP A 14 -16.65 -11.76 8.02
C ASP A 14 -16.18 -10.45 7.36
N ASP A 15 -16.24 -10.35 6.01
CA ASP A 15 -15.94 -9.10 5.26
C ASP A 15 -16.98 -7.99 5.52
N PHE A 16 -18.18 -8.38 5.99
CA PHE A 16 -19.22 -7.42 6.35
C PHE A 16 -18.91 -6.63 7.62
N THR A 17 -18.01 -7.11 8.48
CA THR A 17 -17.82 -6.54 9.83
C THR A 17 -17.09 -5.20 9.78
N VAL A 18 -16.05 -5.08 8.96
CA VAL A 18 -15.29 -3.82 8.77
C VAL A 18 -16.11 -2.80 8.01
N HIS A 19 -16.84 -3.23 6.98
CA HIS A 19 -17.76 -2.39 6.23
C HIS A 19 -18.90 -1.88 7.11
N SER A 20 -19.48 -2.75 7.95
CA SER A 20 -20.46 -2.39 8.98
C SER A 20 -19.88 -1.41 9.99
N PHE A 21 -18.62 -1.54 10.42
CA PHE A 21 -18.04 -0.62 11.42
C PHE A 21 -17.86 0.79 10.85
N LEU A 22 -17.30 0.90 9.64
CA LEU A 22 -17.19 2.18 8.95
C LEU A 22 -18.58 2.78 8.68
N LEU A 23 -19.50 2.01 8.10
CA LEU A 23 -20.85 2.48 7.81
C LEU A 23 -21.65 2.84 9.07
N LYS A 24 -21.47 2.14 10.20
CA LYS A 24 -22.15 2.48 11.47
C LYS A 24 -21.71 3.83 12.03
N ASN A 25 -20.43 4.17 11.90
CA ASN A 25 -19.94 5.48 12.34
C ASN A 25 -20.45 6.62 11.45
N PHE A 26 -20.68 6.36 10.16
CA PHE A 26 -21.22 7.37 9.21
C PHE A 26 -22.75 7.41 9.16
N SER A 27 -23.45 6.34 9.53
CA SER A 27 -24.92 6.24 9.40
C SER A 27 -25.70 7.18 10.34
N ASN A 28 -25.07 7.73 11.37
CA ASN A 28 -25.71 8.70 12.27
C ASN A 28 -25.53 10.17 11.81
N ASP A 29 -24.77 10.41 10.74
CA ASP A 29 -24.56 11.76 10.20
C ASP A 29 -25.59 12.07 9.11
N SER A 30 -26.47 13.02 9.38
CA SER A 30 -27.54 13.47 8.46
C SER A 30 -27.03 14.06 7.13
N THR A 31 -25.71 14.27 7.00
CA THR A 31 -25.07 14.78 5.78
C THR A 31 -24.65 13.69 4.79
N TYR A 32 -24.88 12.41 5.11
CA TYR A 32 -24.52 11.31 4.23
C TYR A 32 -25.43 11.21 3.00
N ARG A 33 -24.85 11.42 1.81
CA ARG A 33 -25.49 11.14 0.53
C ARG A 33 -24.78 9.95 -0.14
N PRO A 34 -25.51 8.91 -0.59
CA PRO A 34 -24.88 7.76 -1.22
C PRO A 34 -24.17 8.19 -2.51
N CYS A 35 -22.95 7.70 -2.70
CA CYS A 35 -22.19 7.95 -3.92
C CYS A 35 -22.90 7.40 -5.15
N PRO A 36 -22.71 8.01 -6.33
CA PRO A 36 -23.04 7.34 -7.57
C PRO A 36 -22.11 6.14 -7.74
N GLN A 37 -22.68 4.94 -7.87
CA GLN A 37 -21.94 3.69 -8.05
C GLN A 37 -20.89 3.45 -6.96
N PRO A 38 -21.27 3.23 -5.69
CA PRO A 38 -20.33 3.11 -4.59
C PRO A 38 -19.44 1.86 -4.66
N PHE A 39 -19.76 0.89 -5.53
CA PHE A 39 -19.03 -0.37 -5.64
C PHE A 39 -18.37 -0.49 -7.01
N HIS A 40 -17.07 -0.77 -6.98
CA HIS A 40 -16.26 -1.01 -8.17
C HIS A 40 -15.48 -2.31 -8.05
N PHE A 41 -15.17 -2.90 -9.21
CA PHE A 41 -14.27 -4.04 -9.32
C PHE A 41 -13.08 -3.64 -10.20
N ALA A 42 -11.88 -3.71 -9.63
CA ALA A 42 -10.64 -3.41 -10.33
C ALA A 42 -10.24 -4.59 -11.21
N THR A 43 -9.80 -4.26 -12.42
CA THR A 43 -9.29 -5.19 -13.43
C THR A 43 -7.83 -4.86 -13.74
N SER A 44 -7.16 -5.66 -14.57
CA SER A 44 -5.78 -5.38 -14.99
C SER A 44 -5.65 -4.14 -15.88
N SER A 45 -6.77 -3.57 -16.36
CA SER A 45 -6.79 -2.31 -17.11
C SER A 45 -7.10 -1.12 -16.19
N PRO A 46 -6.46 0.06 -16.41
CA PRO A 46 -6.78 1.26 -15.66
C PRO A 46 -8.26 1.66 -15.78
N GLN A 47 -8.88 1.95 -14.64
CA GLN A 47 -10.25 2.42 -14.49
C GLN A 47 -10.25 3.72 -13.68
N ARG A 48 -11.35 4.49 -13.74
CA ARG A 48 -11.51 5.75 -13.01
C ARG A 48 -12.75 5.70 -12.14
N LEU A 49 -12.65 6.25 -10.93
CA LEU A 49 -13.85 6.52 -10.14
C LEU A 49 -14.71 7.58 -10.86
N PRO A 50 -16.04 7.47 -10.77
CA PRO A 50 -16.92 8.45 -11.39
C PRO A 50 -16.67 9.82 -10.77
N LYS A 51 -16.66 10.85 -11.61
CA LYS A 51 -16.68 12.24 -11.15
C LYS A 51 -18.11 12.58 -10.74
N PHE A 52 -18.28 13.19 -9.56
CA PHE A 52 -19.55 13.73 -9.14
C PHE A 52 -19.36 14.91 -8.19
N ASP A 53 -20.32 15.83 -8.24
CA ASP A 53 -20.29 17.07 -7.48
C ASP A 53 -20.64 16.79 -6.02
N LEU A 54 -19.65 16.92 -5.14
CA LEU A 54 -19.81 16.88 -3.69
C LEU A 54 -20.19 18.28 -3.18
N LYS A 55 -21.25 18.38 -2.39
CA LYS A 55 -21.54 19.63 -1.66
C LYS A 55 -20.61 19.76 -0.45
N PHE A 56 -20.51 20.97 0.09
CA PHE A 56 -19.79 21.23 1.33
C PHE A 56 -20.22 20.25 2.43
N SER A 57 -19.24 19.69 3.15
CA SER A 57 -19.47 18.71 4.23
C SER A 57 -20.02 17.35 3.77
N GLU A 58 -20.28 17.12 2.49
CA GLU A 58 -20.64 15.78 2.01
C GLU A 58 -19.40 14.88 1.96
N THR A 59 -19.58 13.64 2.40
CA THR A 59 -18.59 12.57 2.28
C THR A 59 -19.16 11.44 1.44
N CYS A 60 -18.33 10.92 0.54
CA CYS A 60 -18.65 9.78 -0.28
C CYS A 60 -17.61 8.68 -0.06
N ILE A 61 -18.09 7.44 0.04
CA ILE A 61 -17.28 6.25 0.23
C ILE A 61 -17.44 5.34 -0.99
N PHE A 62 -16.33 5.09 -1.69
CA PHE A 62 -16.24 4.06 -2.71
C PHE A 62 -15.57 2.82 -2.15
N SER A 63 -16.10 1.66 -2.47
CA SER A 63 -15.46 0.38 -2.21
C SER A 63 -15.01 -0.24 -3.51
N ILE A 64 -13.72 -0.54 -3.58
CA ILE A 64 -13.08 -1.12 -4.75
C ILE A 64 -12.59 -2.50 -4.34
N ASN A 65 -13.11 -3.53 -5.01
CA ASN A 65 -12.71 -4.92 -4.84
C ASN A 65 -11.90 -5.40 -6.04
N SER A 66 -11.16 -6.50 -5.90
CA SER A 66 -10.30 -7.05 -6.95
C SER A 66 -10.01 -8.53 -6.68
N THR A 67 -9.40 -9.23 -7.65
CA THR A 67 -8.78 -10.54 -7.40
C THR A 67 -7.36 -10.43 -6.86
N GLU A 68 -6.73 -9.27 -7.06
CA GLU A 68 -5.34 -8.93 -6.72
C GLU A 68 -5.34 -7.63 -5.89
N ALA A 69 -4.18 -7.06 -5.56
CA ALA A 69 -4.17 -5.73 -4.96
C ALA A 69 -4.62 -4.64 -5.93
N ILE A 70 -4.84 -3.46 -5.37
CA ILE A 70 -5.39 -2.30 -6.04
C ILE A 70 -4.36 -1.18 -5.94
N LYS A 71 -3.83 -0.76 -7.08
CA LYS A 71 -3.04 0.46 -7.19
C LYS A 71 -3.99 1.61 -7.48
N LEU A 72 -3.93 2.63 -6.64
CA LEU A 72 -4.66 3.89 -6.76
C LEU A 72 -3.69 5.01 -7.13
N THR A 73 -4.06 5.82 -8.11
CA THR A 73 -3.37 7.06 -8.46
C THR A 73 -4.34 8.21 -8.31
N ILE A 74 -4.08 9.06 -7.32
CA ILE A 74 -4.88 10.24 -7.00
C ILE A 74 -4.19 11.42 -7.66
N ASN A 75 -4.88 12.01 -8.64
CA ASN A 75 -4.49 13.28 -9.22
C ASN A 75 -5.35 14.39 -8.61
N ARG A 76 -4.70 15.52 -8.32
CA ARG A 76 -5.34 16.75 -7.84
C ARG A 76 -5.35 17.75 -8.97
N ASP A 77 -6.51 18.32 -9.25
CA ASP A 77 -6.60 19.53 -10.06
C ASP A 77 -6.25 20.74 -9.18
N ASN A 78 -5.44 21.66 -9.70
CA ASN A 78 -4.72 22.72 -8.94
C ASN A 78 -5.62 23.76 -8.20
N LYS A 79 -6.94 23.65 -8.23
CA LYS A 79 -7.85 24.75 -7.87
C LYS A 79 -8.80 24.47 -6.70
N THR A 80 -8.70 23.33 -6.04
CA THR A 80 -9.82 22.83 -5.22
C THR A 80 -9.37 22.06 -3.99
N SER A 81 -10.02 22.34 -2.87
CA SER A 81 -9.78 21.67 -1.59
C SER A 81 -10.68 20.44 -1.46
N PHE A 82 -10.10 19.25 -1.53
CA PHE A 82 -10.79 18.00 -1.20
C PHE A 82 -9.94 17.14 -0.27
N GLY A 83 -10.63 16.40 0.59
CA GLY A 83 -10.05 15.34 1.39
C GLY A 83 -10.16 14.00 0.68
N VAL A 84 -9.09 13.21 0.68
CA VAL A 84 -9.14 11.78 0.32
C VAL A 84 -8.51 10.98 1.43
N LYS A 85 -9.21 9.96 1.92
CA LYS A 85 -8.64 8.91 2.77
C LYS A 85 -8.79 7.58 2.05
N VAL A 86 -7.69 6.85 1.95
CA VAL A 86 -7.68 5.49 1.41
C VAL A 86 -7.47 4.54 2.57
N LEU A 87 -8.42 3.64 2.79
CA LEU A 87 -8.42 2.64 3.84
C LEU A 87 -8.37 1.25 3.21
N GLU A 88 -7.67 0.33 3.83
CA GLU A 88 -7.82 -1.08 3.51
C GLU A 88 -9.06 -1.66 4.20
N THR A 89 -9.76 -2.54 3.48
CA THR A 89 -11.00 -3.16 3.97
C THR A 89 -10.94 -4.69 4.04
N GLY A 90 -9.84 -5.32 3.59
CA GLY A 90 -9.62 -6.74 3.82
C GLY A 90 -9.32 -7.07 5.29
N ASN A 91 -9.46 -8.34 5.68
CA ASN A 91 -9.14 -8.82 7.03
C ASN A 91 -7.69 -8.49 7.43
N PHE A 92 -7.51 -7.51 8.32
CA PHE A 92 -6.23 -7.27 9.00
C PHE A 92 -6.27 -7.85 10.41
N PRO A 93 -5.11 -8.25 10.96
CA PRO A 93 -5.00 -8.53 12.38
C PRO A 93 -5.49 -7.31 13.19
N ASP A 94 -6.29 -7.54 14.23
CA ASP A 94 -6.91 -6.50 15.06
C ASP A 94 -5.92 -5.44 15.59
N SER A 95 -4.64 -5.80 15.74
CA SER A 95 -3.58 -4.87 16.15
C SER A 95 -3.34 -3.75 15.16
N TYR A 96 -3.45 -4.01 13.85
CA TYR A 96 -3.22 -3.01 12.80
C TYR A 96 -4.39 -2.04 12.66
N ALA A 97 -5.61 -2.54 12.85
CA ALA A 97 -6.82 -1.72 12.82
C ALA A 97 -6.86 -0.71 13.97
N LYS A 98 -6.25 -1.00 15.12
CA LYS A 98 -6.30 -0.15 16.32
C LYS A 98 -5.45 1.12 16.23
N ASP A 99 -4.28 1.09 15.60
CA ASP A 99 -3.35 2.22 15.64
C ASP A 99 -3.50 3.19 14.46
N LYS A 100 -3.93 2.71 13.28
CA LYS A 100 -4.05 3.53 12.06
C LYS A 100 -5.30 3.26 11.23
N GLU A 101 -6.28 2.52 11.75
CA GLU A 101 -7.54 2.20 11.06
C GLU A 101 -7.37 1.63 9.64
N GLY A 102 -6.25 0.96 9.34
CA GLY A 102 -5.97 0.47 7.99
C GLY A 102 -5.72 1.57 6.95
N GLN A 103 -5.42 2.81 7.35
CA GLN A 103 -5.23 3.93 6.44
C GLN A 103 -3.93 3.81 5.63
N LEU A 104 -4.06 3.70 4.31
CA LEU A 104 -2.94 3.64 3.36
C LEU A 104 -2.45 5.02 2.94
N ALA A 105 -3.38 5.95 2.76
CA ALA A 105 -3.07 7.29 2.30
C ALA A 105 -4.10 8.28 2.81
N LYS A 106 -3.65 9.51 3.00
CA LYS A 106 -4.49 10.61 3.45
C LYS A 106 -4.01 11.90 2.79
N VAL A 107 -4.95 12.58 2.16
CA VAL A 107 -4.82 13.89 1.54
C VAL A 107 -5.82 14.78 2.27
N GLU A 108 -5.35 15.79 2.99
CA GLU A 108 -6.22 16.77 3.64
C GLU A 108 -5.82 18.18 3.24
N GLY A 109 -6.82 19.01 2.96
CA GLY A 109 -6.69 20.46 2.85
C GLY A 109 -6.05 21.00 1.57
N TRP A 110 -6.22 22.31 1.39
CA TRP A 110 -5.62 23.09 0.30
C TRP A 110 -4.14 23.46 0.57
N TYR A 111 -3.71 23.51 1.84
CA TYR A 111 -2.34 23.87 2.27
C TYR A 111 -1.52 22.65 2.74
N SER A 112 -1.46 21.57 1.97
CA SER A 112 -0.43 20.54 2.20
C SER A 112 0.74 20.76 1.23
N PRO A 113 1.66 21.71 1.50
CA PRO A 113 2.76 22.02 0.59
C PRO A 113 3.77 20.86 0.44
N PHE A 114 3.66 19.85 1.31
CA PHE A 114 4.59 18.73 1.37
C PHE A 114 4.12 17.50 0.58
N GLN A 115 2.93 17.54 -0.02
CA GLN A 115 2.38 16.39 -0.74
C GLN A 115 2.49 16.61 -2.25
N SER A 116 3.43 15.91 -2.88
CA SER A 116 3.58 15.90 -4.33
C SER A 116 2.46 15.06 -4.98
N PHE A 117 1.87 15.60 -6.04
CA PHE A 117 0.94 14.88 -6.91
C PHE A 117 1.63 14.52 -8.23
N PRO A 118 1.31 13.38 -8.86
CA PRO A 118 0.27 12.42 -8.47
C PRO A 118 0.65 11.57 -7.25
N LEU A 119 -0.30 11.38 -6.32
CA LEU A 119 -0.12 10.48 -5.18
C LEU A 119 -0.48 9.07 -5.62
N THR A 120 0.48 8.16 -5.57
CA THR A 120 0.25 6.74 -5.88
C THR A 120 0.34 5.91 -4.61
N VAL A 121 -0.67 5.08 -4.39
CA VAL A 121 -0.73 4.14 -3.28
C VAL A 121 -1.14 2.77 -3.80
N THR A 122 -0.58 1.70 -3.26
CA THR A 122 -0.93 0.32 -3.64
C THR A 122 -1.39 -0.42 -2.41
N SER A 123 -2.56 -1.04 -2.48
CA SER A 123 -3.08 -1.86 -1.39
C SER A 123 -2.29 -3.16 -1.24
N ARG A 124 -2.43 -3.78 -0.08
CA ARG A 124 -1.92 -5.13 0.21
C ARG A 124 -3.03 -6.15 0.04
N SER A 125 -4.27 -5.73 0.29
CA SER A 125 -5.46 -6.56 0.18
C SER A 125 -6.20 -6.38 -1.15
N LYS A 126 -7.17 -7.26 -1.36
CA LYS A 126 -8.06 -7.30 -2.52
C LYS A 126 -9.22 -6.31 -2.44
N SER A 127 -9.25 -5.47 -1.40
CA SER A 127 -10.35 -4.56 -1.12
C SER A 127 -9.84 -3.27 -0.46
N VAL A 128 -10.26 -2.13 -0.99
CA VAL A 128 -10.00 -0.82 -0.40
C VAL A 128 -11.26 0.03 -0.38
N SER A 129 -11.36 0.89 0.63
CA SER A 129 -12.34 1.97 0.68
C SER A 129 -11.66 3.31 0.45
N VAL A 130 -12.24 4.11 -0.44
CA VAL A 130 -11.80 5.47 -0.76
C VAL A 130 -12.87 6.42 -0.26
N LEU A 131 -12.55 7.19 0.78
CA LEU A 131 -13.41 8.23 1.33
C LEU A 131 -12.99 9.55 0.73
N ILE A 132 -13.93 10.22 0.07
CA ILE A 132 -13.75 11.55 -0.50
C ILE A 132 -14.66 12.51 0.25
N SER A 133 -14.09 13.59 0.78
CA SER A 133 -14.85 14.64 1.47
C SER A 133 -14.59 15.99 0.82
N SER A 134 -15.62 16.82 0.74
CA SER A 134 -15.49 18.22 0.33
C SER A 134 -15.37 19.13 1.55
N SER A 135 -14.40 20.02 1.53
CA SER A 135 -14.26 21.09 2.53
C SER A 135 -14.43 22.48 1.95
N ASP A 136 -14.83 22.58 0.68
CA ASP A 136 -15.02 23.86 -0.01
C ASP A 136 -16.46 24.36 0.11
N ILE A 137 -16.63 25.60 0.57
CA ILE A 137 -17.92 26.20 0.90
C ILE A 137 -18.63 26.69 -0.37
N ASP A 138 -17.90 27.01 -1.45
CA ASP A 138 -18.46 27.85 -2.51
C ASP A 138 -18.59 27.23 -3.91
N HIS A 139 -18.05 26.04 -4.19
CA HIS A 139 -18.09 25.49 -5.55
C HIS A 139 -18.32 23.98 -5.66
N SER A 140 -19.30 23.59 -6.47
CA SER A 140 -19.54 22.22 -6.95
C SER A 140 -18.56 21.86 -8.07
N ILE A 141 -17.28 21.73 -7.74
CA ILE A 141 -16.26 21.34 -8.72
C ILE A 141 -15.75 19.95 -8.36
N THR A 142 -15.80 19.01 -9.30
CA THR A 142 -15.17 17.68 -9.21
C THR A 142 -13.64 17.80 -9.31
N PRO A 143 -12.91 17.74 -8.19
CA PRO A 143 -11.52 18.18 -8.14
C PRO A 143 -10.47 17.07 -8.25
N TYR A 144 -10.93 15.84 -8.42
CA TYR A 144 -10.10 14.65 -8.37
C TYR A 144 -10.22 13.83 -9.64
N ALA A 145 -9.10 13.22 -10.02
CA ALA A 145 -9.08 12.07 -10.91
C ALA A 145 -8.39 10.93 -10.17
N ILE A 146 -9.21 10.02 -9.64
CA ILE A 146 -8.75 8.82 -8.95
C ILE A 146 -8.84 7.67 -9.93
N GLU A 147 -7.66 7.21 -10.36
CA GLU A 147 -7.49 6.03 -11.18
C GLU A 147 -7.21 4.84 -10.29
N PHE A 148 -7.73 3.67 -10.66
CA PHE A 148 -7.45 2.42 -9.98
C PHE A 148 -7.23 1.29 -10.98
N VAL A 149 -6.37 0.34 -10.61
CA VAL A 149 -6.06 -0.83 -11.42
C VAL A 149 -5.68 -1.99 -10.51
N ALA A 150 -6.10 -3.20 -10.86
CA ALA A 150 -5.66 -4.41 -10.21
C ALA A 150 -4.20 -4.69 -10.58
N VAL A 151 -3.34 -4.78 -9.57
CA VAL A 151 -1.91 -5.08 -9.74
C VAL A 151 -1.55 -6.25 -8.84
N LYS A 152 -0.58 -7.04 -9.27
CA LYS A 152 0.06 -8.00 -8.37
C LYS A 152 0.92 -7.21 -7.38
N PRO A 153 0.50 -7.07 -6.11
CA PRO A 153 1.14 -6.17 -5.13
C PRO A 153 2.51 -6.64 -4.71
N CYS A 154 2.72 -7.95 -4.82
CA CYS A 154 3.78 -8.70 -4.19
C CYS A 154 4.58 -9.42 -5.28
N LYS A 155 5.78 -8.92 -5.54
CA LYS A 155 6.81 -9.47 -6.40
C LYS A 155 8.13 -9.31 -5.67
N CYS A 156 9.07 -10.20 -5.95
CA CYS A 156 10.43 -9.97 -5.51
C CYS A 156 11.05 -8.81 -6.26
N PHE A 157 12.11 -8.22 -5.70
CA PHE A 157 13.02 -7.41 -6.50
C PHE A 157 13.58 -8.26 -7.65
N PRO A 158 14.13 -7.63 -8.70
CA PRO A 158 14.94 -8.35 -9.66
C PRO A 158 15.96 -9.26 -8.96
N ASN A 159 16.19 -10.46 -9.50
CA ASN A 159 17.13 -11.42 -8.92
C ASN A 159 18.55 -10.86 -8.86
N ASN A 160 18.88 -9.89 -9.72
CA ASN A 160 20.18 -9.23 -9.76
C ASN A 160 19.98 -7.72 -9.69
N LEU A 161 20.68 -7.08 -8.76
CA LEU A 161 20.77 -5.63 -8.63
C LEU A 161 22.23 -5.22 -8.71
N THR A 162 22.47 -4.11 -9.39
CA THR A 162 23.81 -3.54 -9.54
C THR A 162 23.81 -2.15 -8.93
N VAL A 163 24.77 -1.88 -8.05
CA VAL A 163 24.92 -0.62 -7.32
C VAL A 163 26.10 0.15 -7.92
N SER A 164 25.87 1.41 -8.28
CA SER A 164 26.91 2.30 -8.81
C SER A 164 27.45 3.24 -7.72
N ARG A 165 28.71 3.67 -7.82
CA ARG A 165 29.35 4.53 -6.80
C ARG A 165 28.65 5.87 -6.61
N GLY A 166 28.05 6.40 -7.66
CA GLY A 166 27.39 7.71 -7.65
C GLY A 166 25.92 7.68 -7.24
N GLN A 167 25.31 6.49 -7.16
CA GLN A 167 23.87 6.36 -6.95
C GLN A 167 23.56 5.23 -5.95
N PRO A 168 23.41 5.56 -4.65
CA PRO A 168 23.04 4.57 -3.66
C PRO A 168 21.67 3.96 -4.00
N LEU A 169 21.56 2.65 -3.82
CA LEU A 169 20.34 1.91 -4.07
C LEU A 169 19.49 1.85 -2.81
N ASN A 170 18.27 2.40 -2.88
CA ASN A 170 17.30 2.31 -1.79
C ASN A 170 16.32 1.17 -2.08
N LEU A 171 16.33 0.13 -1.24
CA LEU A 171 15.41 -1.00 -1.32
C LEU A 171 14.36 -0.89 -0.23
N LEU A 172 13.09 -0.92 -0.64
CA LEU A 172 11.94 -0.90 0.26
C LEU A 172 11.11 -2.15 0.02
N SER A 173 10.80 -2.89 1.09
CA SER A 173 9.87 -4.01 1.00
C SER A 173 8.55 -3.56 0.39
N GLN A 174 7.91 -4.44 -0.37
CA GLN A 174 6.65 -4.10 -1.01
C GLN A 174 5.58 -3.90 0.06
N GLY A 175 5.02 -2.69 0.13
CA GLY A 175 4.07 -2.27 1.18
C GLY A 175 4.68 -1.46 2.33
N PHE A 176 5.99 -1.18 2.32
CA PHE A 176 6.62 -0.22 3.25
C PHE A 176 6.01 1.20 3.09
N PRO A 177 5.79 1.98 4.17
CA PRO A 177 6.13 1.73 5.58
C PRO A 177 5.06 0.97 6.38
N PHE A 178 3.96 0.56 5.75
CA PHE A 178 2.73 0.19 6.43
C PHE A 178 2.62 -1.31 6.73
N GLY A 179 3.25 -2.16 5.92
CA GLY A 179 3.47 -3.58 6.21
C GLY A 179 3.78 -4.33 4.93
N TYR A 180 4.61 -5.36 5.03
CA TYR A 180 5.15 -6.07 3.87
C TYR A 180 4.21 -7.22 3.44
N CYS A 181 4.42 -7.69 2.21
CA CYS A 181 3.72 -8.84 1.64
C CYS A 181 4.07 -10.15 2.36
N SER A 182 3.06 -10.93 2.75
CA SER A 182 3.24 -12.26 3.33
C SER A 182 3.56 -13.33 2.27
N ASN A 183 4.18 -14.43 2.72
CA ASN A 183 4.48 -15.61 1.89
C ASN A 183 5.36 -15.32 0.66
N LEU A 184 6.20 -14.29 0.73
CA LEU A 184 7.20 -14.03 -0.29
C LEU A 184 8.48 -14.83 -0.02
N ASN A 185 8.88 -15.64 -0.99
CA ASN A 185 10.20 -16.27 -1.01
C ASN A 185 11.06 -15.57 -2.07
N CYS A 186 11.81 -14.57 -1.64
CA CYS A 186 12.58 -13.70 -2.52
C CYS A 186 14.08 -13.90 -2.33
N PHE A 187 14.78 -13.99 -3.46
CA PHE A 187 16.24 -13.99 -3.52
C PHE A 187 16.70 -12.87 -4.44
N THR A 188 17.65 -12.07 -3.97
CA THR A 188 18.25 -10.98 -4.73
C THR A 188 19.74 -10.93 -4.47
N GLU A 189 20.50 -11.04 -5.55
CA GLU A 189 21.95 -10.83 -5.58
C GLU A 189 22.23 -9.35 -5.83
N ILE A 190 23.12 -8.78 -5.02
CA ILE A 190 23.52 -7.38 -5.12
C ILE A 190 25.01 -7.32 -5.44
N SER A 191 25.35 -6.64 -6.51
CA SER A 191 26.72 -6.50 -7.04
C SER A 191 27.12 -5.03 -7.16
N LEU A 192 28.43 -4.75 -7.11
CA LEU A 192 28.96 -3.42 -7.43
C LEU A 192 29.18 -3.29 -8.94
N GLU A 193 28.84 -2.13 -9.49
CA GLU A 193 29.17 -1.78 -10.87
C GLU A 193 30.67 -1.47 -10.98
N ASN A 194 31.39 -2.23 -11.81
CA ASN A 194 32.82 -2.02 -12.09
C ASN A 194 33.66 -1.81 -10.81
N PRO A 195 33.71 -2.81 -9.90
CA PRO A 195 34.40 -2.66 -8.62
C PRO A 195 35.89 -2.40 -8.85
N LEU A 196 36.44 -1.38 -8.18
CA LEU A 196 37.88 -1.17 -8.15
C LEU A 196 38.52 -2.28 -7.32
N ASN A 197 39.44 -3.00 -7.96
CA ASN A 197 40.25 -4.03 -7.33
C ASN A 197 41.71 -3.80 -7.71
N THR A 198 42.40 -3.02 -6.89
CA THR A 198 43.85 -2.80 -6.99
C THR A 198 44.55 -3.47 -5.81
N SER A 199 45.88 -3.57 -5.83
CA SER A 199 46.64 -4.13 -4.70
C SER A 199 46.40 -3.40 -3.39
N ASP A 200 46.02 -2.12 -3.47
CA ASP A 200 45.96 -1.22 -2.33
C ASP A 200 44.51 -0.86 -1.95
N TYR A 201 43.52 -1.24 -2.77
CA TYR A 201 42.13 -0.84 -2.60
C TYR A 201 41.15 -1.93 -3.07
N VAL A 202 40.26 -2.31 -2.16
CA VAL A 202 39.13 -3.19 -2.44
C VAL A 202 37.85 -2.42 -2.14
N GLU A 203 37.03 -2.21 -3.18
CA GLU A 203 35.68 -1.68 -2.97
C GLU A 203 34.81 -2.72 -2.29
N SER A 204 34.03 -2.28 -1.31
CA SER A 204 33.06 -3.13 -0.60
C SER A 204 31.69 -2.49 -0.61
N LEU A 205 30.66 -3.34 -0.56
CA LEU A 205 29.27 -2.90 -0.54
C LEU A 205 28.84 -2.70 0.92
N GLN A 206 28.39 -1.48 1.23
CA GLN A 206 27.82 -1.17 2.54
C GLN A 206 26.30 -1.32 2.49
N ILE A 207 25.74 -2.18 3.35
CA ILE A 207 24.29 -2.34 3.51
C ILE A 207 23.86 -1.70 4.82
N GLN A 208 22.88 -0.80 4.76
CA GLN A 208 22.31 -0.13 5.93
C GLN A 208 20.81 -0.40 6.03
N PHE A 209 20.37 -0.87 7.20
CA PHE A 209 18.96 -1.05 7.51
C PHE A 209 18.43 0.19 8.25
N ASN A 210 17.65 1.02 7.54
CA ASN A 210 17.04 2.21 8.14
C ASN A 210 15.76 1.87 8.93
N SER A 211 15.05 0.83 8.52
CA SER A 211 13.88 0.30 9.20
C SER A 211 13.75 -1.18 8.88
N PHE A 212 13.52 -2.01 9.89
CA PHE A 212 13.38 -3.46 9.73
C PHE A 212 12.37 -3.99 10.75
N GLN A 213 11.28 -4.58 10.25
CA GLN A 213 10.24 -5.19 11.06
C GLN A 213 9.64 -6.36 10.29
N THR A 214 9.75 -7.56 10.84
CA THR A 214 9.20 -8.80 10.27
C THR A 214 8.53 -9.65 11.36
N ASP A 215 7.69 -10.60 10.96
CA ASP A 215 7.14 -11.62 11.85
C ASP A 215 8.23 -12.67 12.14
N ILE A 216 8.55 -12.75 13.42
CA ILE A 216 9.83 -13.22 13.95
C ILE A 216 10.02 -14.72 13.72
N ASN A 217 8.92 -15.47 13.73
CA ASN A 217 8.94 -16.94 13.66
C ASN A 217 8.63 -17.48 12.27
N LEU A 218 8.25 -16.61 11.33
CA LEU A 218 7.72 -17.02 10.04
C LEU A 218 8.54 -16.47 8.87
N GLU A 219 9.21 -15.33 9.04
CA GLU A 219 9.74 -14.55 7.90
C GLU A 219 11.15 -14.02 8.17
N PRO A 220 12.18 -14.90 8.06
CA PRO A 220 13.57 -14.50 8.23
C PRO A 220 14.09 -13.70 7.02
N LEU A 221 14.97 -12.74 7.30
CA LEU A 221 15.86 -12.16 6.29
C LEU A 221 17.27 -12.72 6.47
N SER A 222 17.79 -13.36 5.43
CA SER A 222 19.14 -13.90 5.40
C SER A 222 20.03 -13.09 4.46
N LEU A 223 21.18 -12.63 4.95
CA LEU A 223 22.23 -12.02 4.14
C LEU A 223 23.36 -13.03 3.94
N GLN A 224 23.60 -13.40 2.69
CA GLN A 224 24.64 -14.35 2.30
C GLN A 224 25.76 -13.64 1.55
N ILE A 225 27.01 -13.94 1.90
CA ILE A 225 28.19 -13.47 1.17
C ILE A 225 28.79 -14.67 0.41
N PRO A 226 29.10 -14.52 -0.89
CA PRO A 226 29.83 -15.55 -1.62
C PRO A 226 31.28 -15.65 -1.12
N PHE A 227 31.73 -16.87 -0.83
CA PHE A 227 33.11 -17.22 -0.49
C PHE A 227 33.59 -18.32 -1.45
N GLY A 228 34.12 -17.92 -2.61
CA GLY A 228 34.43 -18.86 -3.70
C GLY A 228 33.15 -19.40 -4.34
N GLU A 229 33.04 -20.73 -4.47
CA GLU A 229 31.81 -21.40 -4.93
C GLU A 229 30.78 -21.60 -3.80
N GLU A 230 31.17 -21.39 -2.54
CA GLU A 230 30.28 -21.53 -1.38
C GLU A 230 29.55 -20.21 -1.08
N LYS A 231 28.28 -20.28 -0.67
CA LYS A 231 27.57 -19.16 -0.05
C LYS A 231 27.56 -19.35 1.45
N ARG A 232 28.02 -18.35 2.21
CA ARG A 232 27.98 -18.38 3.68
C ARG A 232 26.98 -17.36 4.17
N GLU A 233 26.10 -17.78 5.07
CA GLU A 233 25.21 -16.86 5.79
C GLU A 233 26.06 -16.01 6.74
N LEU A 234 26.02 -14.69 6.54
CA LEU A 234 26.75 -13.74 7.38
C LEU A 234 25.89 -13.31 8.56
N ILE A 235 24.64 -12.98 8.27
CA ILE A 235 23.68 -12.44 9.23
C ILE A 235 22.32 -13.06 8.93
N SER A 236 21.76 -13.72 9.94
CA SER A 236 20.35 -14.08 9.99
C SER A 236 19.69 -13.15 11.00
N ILE A 237 18.80 -12.27 10.55
CA ILE A 237 18.10 -11.36 11.46
C ILE A 237 16.83 -12.05 11.93
N GLN A 238 16.86 -12.52 13.19
CA GLN A 238 15.70 -12.97 13.95
C GLN A 238 15.61 -12.11 15.21
N LYS A 239 14.44 -11.57 15.55
CA LYS A 239 14.29 -10.79 16.79
C LYS A 239 14.50 -11.70 17.99
N SER A 240 15.44 -11.36 18.87
CA SER A 240 15.58 -12.09 20.13
C SER A 240 14.35 -11.81 21.00
N THR A 241 13.70 -12.87 21.44
CA THR A 241 12.69 -12.77 22.49
C THR A 241 13.43 -12.48 23.78
N THR A 242 13.54 -11.21 24.15
CA THR A 242 13.88 -10.85 25.53
C THR A 242 12.69 -11.25 26.37
N THR A 243 12.66 -12.49 26.82
CA THR A 243 11.71 -12.95 27.83
C THR A 243 12.03 -12.16 29.09
N SER A 244 11.31 -11.07 29.33
CA SER A 244 11.33 -10.42 30.63
C SER A 244 10.70 -11.39 31.61
N LEU A 245 11.55 -12.16 32.31
CA LEU A 245 11.17 -12.81 33.55
C LEU A 245 10.90 -11.70 34.57
N LEU A 246 9.68 -11.17 34.54
CA LEU A 246 9.11 -10.44 35.66
C LEU A 246 8.69 -11.50 36.68
N ASN A 247 9.52 -11.63 37.72
CA ASN A 247 9.16 -12.23 39.01
C ASN A 247 8.09 -11.36 39.71
#